data_AF-A0A0G1ZK13-F1
#
_entry.id   AF-A0A0G1ZK13-F1
#
_cell.length_a   1.000
_cell.length_b   1.000
_cell.length_c   1.000
_cell.angle_alpha   90.00
_cell.angle_beta   90.00
_cell.angle_gamma   90.00
#
_symmetry.space_group_name_H-M   'P 1'
#
loop_
_entity.id
_entity.type
_entity.pdbx_description
1 polymer ?
#
loop_
_entity_poly.entity_id
_entity_poly.type
_entity_poly.pdbx_seq_one_letter_code
_entity_poly.pdbx_strand_id
1 'polypeptide(L)'
;LAHCDVLVTTASTMTVDAAAFDKPIVCVAFDGKSQEPHWRSVKRYYHDYSHYIALSRTKGFAIAYTRESLITYINNYLDNPNLDAEGRERIRQEFIWKLDGHSADRVAHAALMFSRN
;
A
#
# COMPACT_ATOMS: atom_id res chain seq x y z
N LEU A 1 -1.94 -11.42 3.31
CA LEU A 1 -1.17 -10.94 2.14
C LEU A 1 -0.47 -12.07 1.40
N ALA A 2 0.20 -13.01 2.08
CA ALA A 2 0.82 -14.16 1.41
C ALA A 2 -0.14 -14.97 0.50
N HIS A 3 -1.44 -15.00 0.86
CA HIS A 3 -2.47 -15.76 0.14
C HIS A 3 -3.45 -14.89 -0.68
N CYS A 4 -3.11 -13.63 -0.98
CA CYS A 4 -3.90 -12.82 -1.90
C CYS A 4 -3.17 -12.63 -3.24
N ASP A 5 -3.96 -12.49 -4.30
CA ASP A 5 -3.46 -12.16 -5.64
C ASP A 5 -3.47 -10.66 -5.90
N VAL A 6 -4.47 -9.93 -5.38
CA VAL A 6 -4.57 -8.47 -5.45
C VAL A 6 -5.09 -7.93 -4.11
N LEU A 7 -4.43 -6.92 -3.54
CA LEU A 7 -4.95 -6.17 -2.40
C LEU A 7 -5.87 -5.05 -2.91
N VAL A 8 -7.14 -5.06 -2.50
CA VAL A 8 -8.04 -3.92 -2.67
C VAL A 8 -8.22 -3.23 -1.32
N THR A 9 -7.88 -1.95 -1.25
CA THR A 9 -7.93 -1.17 -0.02
C THR A 9 -8.29 0.29 -0.33
N THR A 10 -8.55 1.11 0.67
CA THR A 10 -8.44 2.58 0.56
C THR A 10 -7.03 2.99 0.99
N ALA A 11 -6.85 4.22 1.48
CA ALA A 11 -5.58 4.73 1.95
C ALA A 11 -5.12 4.11 3.29
N SER A 12 -4.74 2.82 3.28
CA SER A 12 -4.27 2.05 4.45
C SER A 12 -2.75 1.83 4.42
N THR A 13 -2.14 1.57 5.58
CA THR A 13 -0.76 1.08 5.66
C THR A 13 -0.56 -0.29 4.99
N MET A 14 -1.65 -1.05 4.80
CA MET A 14 -1.64 -2.33 4.09
C MET A 14 -1.03 -2.24 2.68
N THR A 15 -1.04 -1.06 2.06
CA THR A 15 -0.34 -0.80 0.78
C THR A 15 1.16 -1.05 0.89
N VAL A 16 1.79 -0.64 1.99
CA VAL A 16 3.23 -0.88 2.22
C VAL A 16 3.47 -2.35 2.50
N ASP A 17 2.62 -2.99 3.30
CA ASP A 17 2.73 -4.42 3.58
C ASP A 17 2.57 -5.26 2.30
N ALA A 18 1.61 -4.93 1.44
CA ALA A 18 1.43 -5.62 0.16
C ALA A 18 2.63 -5.44 -0.77
N ALA A 19 3.23 -4.24 -0.81
CA ALA A 19 4.46 -4.02 -1.54
C ALA A 19 5.63 -4.86 -0.99
N ALA A 20 5.68 -5.11 0.33
CA ALA A 20 6.65 -6.01 0.94
C ALA A 20 6.52 -7.46 0.41
N PHE A 21 5.29 -7.92 0.17
CA PHE A 21 5.01 -9.22 -0.45
C PHE A 21 5.04 -9.20 -2.00
N ASP A 22 5.44 -8.08 -2.59
CA ASP A 22 5.36 -7.80 -4.02
C ASP A 22 3.98 -8.09 -4.65
N LYS A 23 2.90 -7.83 -3.90
CA LYS A 23 1.53 -8.05 -4.35
C LYS A 23 0.98 -6.81 -5.05
N PRO A 24 0.23 -6.97 -6.17
CA PRO A 24 -0.54 -5.90 -6.77
C PRO A 24 -1.53 -5.23 -5.81
N ILE A 25 -1.73 -3.92 -5.97
CA ILE A 25 -2.52 -3.09 -5.06
C ILE A 25 -3.43 -2.17 -5.85
N VAL A 26 -4.73 -2.16 -5.51
CA VAL A 26 -5.70 -1.18 -6.00
C VAL A 26 -6.27 -0.39 -4.81
N CYS A 27 -6.00 0.91 -4.83
CA CYS A 27 -6.48 1.87 -3.85
C CYS A 27 -7.79 2.52 -4.34
N VAL A 28 -8.86 2.40 -3.57
CA VAL A 28 -10.18 2.99 -3.88
C VAL A 28 -10.21 4.47 -3.50
N ALA A 29 -10.57 5.30 -4.47
CA ALA A 29 -10.74 6.75 -4.36
C ALA A 29 -12.15 7.18 -4.82
N PHE A 30 -13.19 6.48 -4.37
CA PHE A 30 -14.59 6.90 -4.56
C PHE A 30 -15.48 6.44 -3.40
N ASP A 31 -16.56 7.17 -3.13
CA ASP A 31 -17.41 7.01 -1.94
C ASP A 31 -18.64 6.10 -2.17
N GLY A 32 -18.56 5.20 -3.15
CA GLY A 32 -19.68 4.36 -3.54
C GLY A 32 -20.75 5.12 -4.33
N LYS A 33 -22.01 5.07 -3.89
CA LYS A 33 -23.18 5.59 -4.63
C LYS A 33 -23.49 7.06 -4.34
N SER A 34 -23.10 7.58 -3.18
CA SER A 34 -23.29 8.98 -2.81
C SER A 34 -22.02 9.78 -3.12
N GLN A 35 -22.20 11.05 -3.48
CA GLN A 35 -21.10 12.01 -3.37
C GLN A 35 -21.02 12.45 -1.92
N GLU A 36 -19.94 12.08 -1.25
CA GLU A 36 -19.70 12.52 0.12
C GLU A 36 -19.05 13.91 0.13
N PRO A 37 -19.36 14.77 1.11
CA PRO A 37 -18.59 15.98 1.37
C PRO A 37 -17.10 15.65 1.53
N HIS A 38 -16.22 16.58 1.15
CA HIS A 38 -14.76 16.39 1.17
C HIS A 38 -14.23 15.73 2.46
N TRP A 39 -14.64 16.21 3.64
CA TRP A 39 -14.22 15.70 4.96
C TRP A 39 -14.71 14.29 5.31
N ARG A 40 -15.63 13.73 4.52
CA ARG A 40 -16.09 12.34 4.63
C ARG A 40 -15.62 11.48 3.47
N SER A 41 -15.21 12.10 2.37
CA SER A 41 -14.75 11.39 1.18
C SER A 41 -13.41 10.69 1.40
N VAL A 42 -13.28 9.45 0.89
CA VAL A 42 -12.02 8.71 0.86
C VAL A 42 -11.04 9.27 -0.18
N LYS A 43 -11.54 10.05 -1.16
CA LYS A 43 -10.70 10.74 -2.15
C LYS A 43 -9.68 11.66 -1.51
N ARG A 44 -10.06 12.29 -0.39
CA ARG A 44 -9.24 13.26 0.33
C ARG A 44 -7.88 12.68 0.74
N TYR A 45 -7.82 11.38 1.03
CA TYR A 45 -6.59 10.72 1.45
C TYR A 45 -5.49 10.76 0.39
N TYR A 46 -5.83 10.83 -0.90
CA TYR A 46 -4.85 10.85 -1.98
C TYR A 46 -4.37 12.27 -2.34
N HIS A 47 -4.99 13.31 -1.76
CA HIS A 47 -4.70 14.71 -2.05
C HIS A 47 -4.23 15.52 -0.83
N ASP A 48 -4.67 15.14 0.37
CA ASP A 48 -4.40 15.91 1.58
C ASP A 48 -3.40 15.21 2.51
N TYR A 49 -3.25 13.89 2.41
CA TYR A 49 -2.44 13.12 3.34
C TYR A 49 -1.04 12.98 2.76
N SER A 50 -0.10 13.74 3.31
CA SER A 50 1.29 13.83 2.83
C SER A 50 1.96 12.48 2.60
N HIS A 51 1.75 11.51 3.49
CA HIS A 51 2.30 10.16 3.37
C HIS A 51 1.71 9.38 2.19
N TYR A 52 0.43 9.57 1.85
CA TYR A 52 -0.20 8.93 0.70
C TYR A 52 0.14 9.64 -0.62
N ILE A 53 0.32 10.96 -0.59
CA ILE A 53 0.89 11.72 -1.72
C ILE A 53 2.30 11.21 -2.02
N ALA A 54 3.13 11.00 -0.99
CA ALA A 54 4.47 10.45 -1.14
C ALA A 54 4.43 9.03 -1.72
N LEU A 55 3.61 8.13 -1.15
CA LEU A 55 3.42 6.78 -1.68
C LEU A 55 2.96 6.79 -3.15
N SER A 56 2.05 7.67 -3.54
CA SER A 56 1.51 7.73 -4.91
C SER A 56 2.58 8.10 -5.95
N ARG A 57 3.64 8.81 -5.56
CA ARG A 57 4.76 9.16 -6.47
C ARG A 57 5.59 7.95 -6.87
N THR A 58 5.58 6.87 -6.08
CA THR A 58 6.27 5.62 -6.42
C THR A 58 5.65 4.93 -7.63
N LYS A 59 4.38 5.21 -7.94
CA LYS A 59 3.59 4.51 -8.97
C LYS A 59 3.58 2.98 -8.76
N GLY A 60 3.56 2.52 -7.51
CA GLY A 60 3.53 1.09 -7.16
C GLY A 60 2.15 0.49 -6.99
N PHE A 61 1.08 1.26 -7.21
CA PHE A 61 -0.30 0.83 -7.05
C PHE A 61 -1.22 1.67 -7.92
N ALA A 62 -2.37 1.11 -8.29
CA ALA A 62 -3.41 1.83 -9.03
C ALA A 62 -4.35 2.57 -8.08
N ILE A 63 -4.87 3.73 -8.49
CA ILE A 63 -5.90 4.49 -7.77
C ILE A 63 -7.18 4.49 -8.60
N ALA A 64 -8.20 3.79 -8.11
CA ALA A 64 -9.50 3.66 -8.75
C ALA A 64 -10.43 4.80 -8.33
N TYR A 65 -10.79 5.68 -9.26
CA TYR A 65 -11.71 6.82 -9.02
C TYR A 65 -13.18 6.49 -9.32
N THR A 66 -13.44 5.30 -9.85
CA THR A 66 -14.77 4.78 -10.18
C THR A 66 -14.86 3.27 -9.95
N ARG A 67 -16.08 2.73 -9.92
CA ARG A 67 -16.30 1.28 -9.85
C ARG A 67 -15.73 0.56 -11.07
N GLU A 68 -15.86 1.17 -12.24
CA GLU A 68 -15.41 0.61 -13.51
C GLU A 68 -13.88 0.53 -13.55
N SER A 69 -13.19 1.61 -13.15
CA SER A 69 -11.72 1.61 -13.06
C SER A 69 -11.21 0.62 -12.01
N LEU A 70 -11.92 0.45 -10.89
CA LEU A 70 -11.58 -0.57 -9.89
C LEU A 70 -11.59 -1.98 -10.51
N ILE A 71 -12.66 -2.35 -11.20
CA ILE A 71 -12.79 -3.66 -11.86
C ILE A 71 -11.69 -3.85 -12.91
N THR A 72 -11.45 -2.83 -13.74
CA THR A 72 -10.39 -2.85 -14.75
C THR A 72 -9.02 -3.09 -14.14
N TYR A 73 -8.65 -2.36 -13.08
CA TYR A 73 -7.35 -2.53 -12.44
C TYR A 73 -7.18 -3.89 -11.77
N ILE A 74 -8.24 -4.41 -11.14
CA ILE A 74 -8.21 -5.77 -10.56
C ILE A 74 -7.94 -6.80 -11.66
N ASN A 75 -8.69 -6.76 -12.76
CA ASN A 75 -8.50 -7.71 -13.87
C ASN A 75 -7.11 -7.58 -14.49
N ASN A 76 -6.62 -6.36 -14.74
CA ASN A 76 -5.28 -6.15 -15.28
C ASN A 76 -4.19 -6.75 -14.38
N TYR A 77 -4.33 -6.64 -13.06
CA TYR A 77 -3.36 -7.24 -12.12
C TYR A 77 -3.51 -8.74 -11.97
N LEU A 78 -4.71 -9.30 -12.12
CA LEU A 78 -4.91 -10.75 -12.18
C LEU A 78 -4.30 -11.33 -13.46
N ASP A 79 -4.40 -10.62 -14.59
CA ASP A 79 -3.81 -11.02 -15.87
C ASP A 79 -2.28 -10.85 -15.89
N ASN A 80 -1.77 -9.75 -15.32
CA ASN A 80 -0.35 -9.47 -15.23
C ASN A 80 0.02 -8.88 -13.84
N PRO A 81 0.41 -9.72 -12.87
CA PRO A 81 0.77 -9.26 -11.53
C PRO A 81 2.08 -8.44 -11.50
N ASN A 82 2.87 -8.46 -12.57
CA ASN A 82 4.10 -7.68 -12.66
C ASN A 82 3.87 -6.21 -13.08
N LEU A 83 2.64 -5.83 -13.44
CA LEU A 83 2.30 -4.42 -13.61
C LEU A 83 2.67 -3.65 -12.34
N ASP A 84 3.30 -2.49 -12.52
CA ASP A 84 3.76 -1.59 -11.44
C ASP A 84 4.77 -2.22 -10.45
N ALA A 85 5.38 -3.36 -10.77
CA ALA A 85 6.37 -4.02 -9.90
C ALA A 85 7.57 -3.12 -9.58
N GLU A 86 8.06 -2.32 -10.53
CA GLU A 86 9.10 -1.32 -10.28
C GLU A 86 8.66 -0.25 -9.28
N GLY A 87 7.37 0.12 -9.31
CA GLY A 87 6.82 1.06 -8.35
C GLY A 87 6.70 0.44 -6.96
N ARG A 88 6.33 -0.84 -6.87
CA ARG A 88 6.35 -1.59 -5.60
C ARG A 88 7.77 -1.73 -5.05
N GLU A 89 8.75 -1.91 -5.93
CA GLU A 89 10.16 -1.88 -5.53
C GLU A 89 10.54 -0.53 -4.92
N ARG A 90 10.15 0.59 -5.54
CA ARG A 90 10.34 1.92 -4.94
C ARG A 90 9.67 2.05 -3.57
N ILE A 91 8.46 1.50 -3.38
CA ILE A 91 7.82 1.47 -2.05
C ILE A 91 8.70 0.71 -1.05
N ARG A 92 9.22 -0.47 -1.41
CA ARG A 92 10.09 -1.26 -0.52
C ARG A 92 11.36 -0.48 -0.13
N GLN A 93 11.98 0.21 -1.09
CA GLN A 93 13.21 0.96 -0.84
C GLN A 93 12.98 2.24 -0.01
N GLU A 94 11.87 2.95 -0.26
CA GLU A 94 11.61 4.25 0.37
C GLU A 94 10.87 4.16 1.71
N PHE A 95 10.01 3.15 1.90
CA PHE A 95 9.08 3.09 3.05
C PHE A 95 9.31 1.91 3.99
N ILE A 96 10.19 0.96 3.66
CA ILE A 96 10.42 -0.23 4.48
C ILE A 96 11.89 -0.29 4.92
N TRP A 97 12.14 -0.05 6.20
CA TRP A 97 13.47 -0.24 6.75
C TRP A 97 13.72 -1.72 7.08
N LYS A 98 14.52 -2.35 6.19
CA LYS A 98 14.91 -3.75 6.14
C LYS A 98 13.76 -4.74 6.01
N LEU A 99 13.75 -5.45 4.89
CA LEU A 99 12.86 -6.58 4.63
C LEU A 99 13.64 -7.91 4.70
N ASP A 100 14.39 -8.11 5.80
CA ASP A 100 15.27 -9.27 6.01
C ASP A 100 14.69 -10.31 6.98
N GLY A 101 13.47 -10.09 7.50
CA GLY A 101 12.82 -10.98 8.45
C GLY A 101 13.35 -10.92 9.89
N HIS A 102 14.35 -10.09 10.18
CA HIS A 102 15.06 -10.07 11.46
C HIS A 102 14.64 -8.91 12.40
N SER A 103 13.47 -8.31 12.17
CA SER A 103 13.02 -7.16 12.98
C SER A 103 12.77 -7.55 14.44
N ALA A 104 12.19 -8.72 14.69
CA ALA A 104 12.00 -9.23 16.06
C ALA A 104 13.33 -9.48 16.77
N ASP A 105 14.30 -10.08 16.07
CA ASP A 105 15.63 -10.37 16.62
C ASP A 105 16.34 -9.07 17.04
N ARG A 106 16.27 -8.02 16.21
CA ARG A 106 16.82 -6.69 16.54
C ARG A 106 16.20 -6.09 17.79
N VAL A 107 14.87 -6.18 17.92
CA VAL A 107 14.17 -5.66 19.11
C VAL A 107 14.55 -6.45 20.35
N ALA A 108 14.58 -7.79 20.27
CA ALA A 108 14.97 -8.65 21.39
C ALA A 108 16.42 -8.37 21.83
N HIS A 109 17.34 -8.23 20.87
CA HIS A 109 18.73 -7.86 21.15
C HIS A 109 18.83 -6.50 21.86
N ALA A 110 18.12 -5.48 21.38
CA ALA A 110 18.12 -4.16 22.00
C ALA A 110 17.57 -4.22 23.45
N ALA A 111 16.47 -4.94 23.68
CA ALA A 111 15.89 -5.10 25.01
C ALA A 111 16.85 -5.77 26.01
N LEU A 112 17.56 -6.83 25.58
CA LEU A 112 18.57 -7.51 26.41
C LEU A 112 19.74 -6.59 26.74
N MET A 113 20.19 -5.77 25.79
CA MET A 113 21.26 -4.78 26.03
C MET A 113 20.86 -3.73 27.07
N PHE A 114 19.61 -3.25 27.05
CA PHE A 114 19.11 -2.30 28.06
C PHE A 114 19.00 -2.92 29.45
N SER A 115 18.60 -4.20 29.56
CA SER A 115 18.45 -4.88 30.86
C SER A 115 19.75 -5.16 31.61
N ARG A 116 20.90 -4.98 30.94
CA ARG A 116 22.24 -5.24 31.49
C ARG A 116 22.97 -3.98 31.96
N ASN A 117 22.34 -2.80 31.78
CA ASN A 117 22.78 -1.52 32.34
C ASN A 117 21.94 -1.17 33.57
#